data_AF-A0A0P7WY19-F1
#
_entry.id   AF-A0A0P7WY19-F1
#
_cell.length_a   1.000
_cell.length_b   1.000
_cell.length_c   1.000
_cell.angle_alpha   90.00
_cell.angle_beta   90.00
_cell.angle_gamma   90.00
#
_symmetry.space_group_name_H-M   'P 1'
#
loop_
_entity.id
_entity.type
_entity.pdbx_description
1 polymer ?
#
loop_
_entity_poly.entity_id
_entity_poly.type
_entity_poly.pdbx_seq_one_letter_code
_entity_poly.pdbx_strand_id
1 'polypeptide(L)'
;VFHFFSKSYPPTEGQFKGRIKWNGDIAGGDASLQLLNASLNDNGTFTCAVRNPPQDVHGSPCQMELRVTPRELSLRFSYVAVLMALILLPSAVITLVLLGRMCCCQRDTTLPQGYHSPIEVIEG
;
A
#
# COMPACT_ATOMS: atom_id res chain seq x y z
N VAL A 1 28.54 20.14 -0.70
CA VAL A 1 28.95 19.24 0.40
C VAL A 1 28.51 19.86 1.71
N PHE A 2 28.10 19.06 2.70
CA PHE A 2 27.76 19.53 4.05
C PHE A 2 28.96 19.33 4.97
N HIS A 3 29.22 20.30 5.86
CA HIS A 3 30.29 20.18 6.85
C HIS A 3 29.77 20.51 8.26
N PHE A 4 30.36 19.87 9.27
CA PHE A 4 30.14 20.22 10.67
C PHE A 4 31.48 20.51 11.34
N PHE A 5 31.57 21.65 12.02
CA PHE A 5 32.71 22.00 12.88
C PHE A 5 32.25 22.95 13.98
N SER A 6 31.93 22.41 15.16
CA SER A 6 31.24 23.08 16.28
C SER A 6 29.83 23.63 15.95
N LYS A 7 29.54 23.89 14.68
CA LYS A 7 28.26 24.29 14.09
C LYS A 7 28.09 23.64 12.72
N SER A 8 26.86 23.64 12.23
CA SER A 8 26.51 23.12 10.90
C SER A 8 26.80 24.14 9.79
N TYR A 9 27.37 23.66 8.69
CA TYR A 9 27.66 24.42 7.48
C TYR A 9 26.95 23.74 6.29
N PRO A 10 25.74 24.18 5.96
CA PRO A 10 25.00 23.62 4.83
C PRO A 10 25.59 24.03 3.48
N PRO A 11 25.35 23.26 2.41
CA PRO A 11 25.73 23.64 1.06
C PRO A 11 25.09 24.98 0.66
N THR A 12 25.89 25.90 0.13
CA THR A 12 25.44 27.20 -0.38
C THR A 12 25.06 27.18 -1.86
N GLU A 13 25.44 26.12 -2.57
CA GLU A 13 25.26 25.94 -4.01
C GLU A 13 24.98 24.47 -4.37
N GLY A 14 24.55 24.24 -5.62
CA GLY A 14 24.25 22.90 -6.15
C GLY A 14 22.88 22.36 -5.71
N GLN A 15 22.62 21.08 -6.05
CA GLN A 15 21.29 20.47 -5.89
C GLN A 15 20.80 20.43 -4.44
N PHE A 16 21.70 20.38 -3.46
CA PHE A 16 21.36 20.23 -2.04
C PHE A 16 21.20 21.57 -1.29
N LYS A 17 21.39 22.70 -1.98
CA LYS A 17 21.23 24.04 -1.39
C LYS A 17 19.84 24.19 -0.77
N GLY A 18 19.80 24.59 0.50
CA GLY A 18 18.55 24.82 1.24
C GLY A 18 17.71 23.57 1.55
N ARG A 19 18.21 22.37 1.21
CA ARG A 19 17.49 21.10 1.43
C ARG A 19 18.13 20.22 2.51
N ILE A 20 19.26 20.61 3.08
CA ILE A 20 19.94 19.83 4.14
C ILE A 20 19.72 20.49 5.49
N LYS A 21 19.22 19.70 6.45
CA LYS A 21 19.06 20.10 7.85
C LYS A 21 19.86 19.17 8.77
N TRP A 22 20.55 19.74 9.74
CA TRP A 22 21.22 18.97 10.80
C TRP A 22 20.19 18.39 11.78
N ASN A 23 20.30 17.10 12.09
CA ASN A 23 19.39 16.42 13.01
C ASN A 23 20.13 15.54 14.06
N GLY A 24 21.46 15.50 14.03
CA GLY A 24 22.26 14.69 14.96
C GLY A 24 22.65 15.41 16.25
N ASP A 25 23.21 14.64 17.17
CA ASP A 25 23.88 15.11 18.38
C ASP A 25 25.31 14.56 18.44
N ILE A 26 26.30 15.41 18.15
CA ILE A 26 27.70 15.00 18.12
C ILE A 26 28.23 14.68 19.52
N ALA A 27 27.70 15.30 20.58
CA ALA A 27 28.11 14.96 21.94
C ALA A 27 27.71 13.51 22.29
N GLY A 28 26.58 13.05 21.74
CA GLY A 28 26.11 11.66 21.81
C GLY A 28 26.63 10.75 20.69
N GLY A 29 27.50 11.23 19.79
CA GLY A 29 28.05 10.43 18.68
C GLY A 29 27.11 10.24 17.48
N ASP A 30 26.03 11.03 17.37
CA ASP A 30 25.10 11.00 16.26
C ASP A 30 25.38 12.12 15.25
N ALA A 31 25.69 11.73 14.01
CA ALA A 31 25.96 12.63 12.90
C ALA A 31 24.85 12.69 11.84
N SER A 32 23.60 12.50 12.26
CA SER A 32 22.44 12.43 11.36
C SER A 32 22.11 13.74 10.65
N LEU A 33 21.78 13.61 9.36
CA LEU A 33 21.36 14.68 8.46
C LEU A 33 19.99 14.37 7.88
N GLN A 34 19.18 15.40 7.65
CA GLN A 34 17.89 15.28 6.98
C GLN A 34 17.95 15.96 5.60
N LEU A 35 17.60 15.21 4.55
CA LEU A 35 17.36 15.73 3.21
C LEU A 35 15.86 16.03 3.04
N LEU A 36 15.55 17.29 2.80
CA LEU A 36 14.20 17.80 2.57
C LEU A 36 13.83 17.68 1.11
N ASN A 37 12.54 17.40 0.84
CA ASN A 37 11.99 17.29 -0.52
C ASN A 37 12.85 16.38 -1.41
N ALA A 38 13.11 15.15 -0.94
CA ALA A 38 13.86 14.16 -1.68
C ALA A 38 13.15 13.79 -2.99
N SER A 39 13.92 13.70 -4.06
CA SER A 39 13.44 13.44 -5.43
C SER A 39 14.19 12.27 -6.05
N LEU A 40 13.69 11.75 -7.18
CA LEU A 40 14.38 10.69 -7.94
C LEU A 40 15.80 11.11 -8.40
N ASN A 41 16.03 12.41 -8.57
CA ASN A 41 17.34 12.96 -8.94
C ASN A 41 18.36 12.97 -7.79
N ASP A 42 17.91 12.69 -6.56
CA ASP A 42 18.79 12.59 -5.40
C ASP A 42 19.30 11.17 -5.16
N ASN A 43 18.92 10.21 -6.01
CA ASN A 43 19.41 8.84 -5.95
C ASN A 43 20.93 8.79 -6.14
N GLY A 44 21.61 7.98 -5.33
CA GLY A 44 23.03 7.73 -5.47
C GLY A 44 23.73 7.41 -4.16
N THR A 45 25.05 7.33 -4.24
CA THR A 45 25.92 6.99 -3.12
C THR A 45 26.36 8.24 -2.35
N PHE A 46 26.04 8.29 -1.07
CA PHE A 46 26.46 9.32 -0.13
C PHE A 46 27.63 8.80 0.70
N THR A 47 28.62 9.64 0.96
CA THR A 47 29.79 9.29 1.77
C THR A 47 29.93 10.24 2.95
N CYS A 48 30.17 9.70 4.14
CA CYS A 48 30.48 10.46 5.35
C CYS A 48 31.93 10.20 5.76
N ALA A 49 32.66 11.27 6.08
CA ALA A 49 34.04 11.22 6.57
C ALA A 49 34.15 12.03 7.86
N VAL A 50 34.56 11.34 8.94
CA VAL A 50 34.80 11.95 10.26
C VAL A 50 36.30 12.13 10.44
N ARG A 51 36.70 13.31 10.90
CA ARG A 51 38.10 13.66 11.15
C ARG A 51 38.27 14.07 12.62
N ASN A 52 39.26 13.49 13.29
CA ASN A 52 39.63 13.85 14.66
C ASN A 52 41.05 14.45 14.70
N PRO A 53 41.21 15.79 14.77
CA PRO A 53 42.53 16.42 14.95
C PRO A 53 43.04 16.25 16.40
N PRO A 54 44.36 16.20 16.68
CA PRO A 54 45.50 16.57 15.83
C PRO A 54 46.24 15.38 15.17
N GLN A 55 45.69 14.16 15.20
CA GLN A 55 46.38 12.96 14.71
C GLN A 55 45.86 12.39 13.39
N ASP A 56 45.04 13.14 12.64
CA ASP A 56 44.53 12.74 11.32
C ASP A 56 44.08 11.26 11.27
N VAL A 57 43.48 10.78 12.36
CA VAL A 57 42.93 9.44 12.41
C VAL A 57 41.62 9.52 11.64
N HIS A 58 41.75 9.22 10.36
CA HIS A 58 40.62 9.07 9.46
C HIS A 58 39.98 7.72 9.77
N GLY A 59 38.76 7.75 10.31
CA GLY A 59 37.92 6.55 10.27
C GLY A 59 37.65 6.17 8.81
N SER A 60 37.40 4.90 8.56
CA SER A 60 36.95 4.44 7.24
C SER A 60 35.71 5.24 6.82
N PRO A 61 35.67 5.82 5.62
CA PRO A 61 34.50 6.57 5.16
C PRO A 61 33.29 5.65 5.10
N CYS A 62 32.17 6.10 5.66
CA CYS A 62 30.90 5.37 5.60
C CYS A 62 30.21 5.69 4.28
N GLN A 63 29.82 4.67 3.52
CA GLN A 63 29.04 4.80 2.29
C GLN A 63 27.59 4.34 2.50
N MET A 64 26.66 5.10 1.94
CA MET A 64 25.22 4.88 2.00
C MET A 64 24.60 5.05 0.61
N GLU A 65 23.79 4.09 0.18
CA GLU A 65 22.98 4.22 -1.03
C GLU A 65 21.61 4.82 -0.70
N LEU A 66 21.27 5.95 -1.33
CA LEU A 66 19.94 6.54 -1.24
C LEU A 66 19.12 6.17 -2.48
N ARG A 67 17.97 5.52 -2.27
CA ARG A 67 17.02 5.18 -3.32
C ARG A 67 15.62 5.70 -3.01
N VAL A 68 15.25 6.79 -3.68
CA VAL A 68 13.91 7.36 -3.67
C VAL A 68 13.03 6.56 -4.62
N THR A 69 11.88 6.10 -4.12
CA THR A 69 10.87 5.38 -4.91
C THR A 69 9.56 6.17 -4.96
N PRO A 70 8.85 6.13 -6.10
CA PRO A 70 7.52 6.72 -6.19
C PRO A 70 6.54 5.98 -5.24
N ARG A 71 5.55 6.72 -4.74
CA ARG A 71 4.47 6.14 -3.93
C ARG A 71 3.48 5.40 -4.84
N GLU A 72 3.45 4.08 -4.73
CA GLU A 72 2.56 3.18 -5.50
C GLU A 72 1.19 2.93 -4.83
N LEU A 73 0.86 3.70 -3.78
CA LEU A 73 -0.04 3.20 -2.73
C LEU A 73 -1.54 3.19 -3.07
N SER A 74 -1.97 3.78 -4.19
CA SER A 74 -3.42 3.94 -4.48
C SER A 74 -3.90 3.18 -5.71
N LEU A 75 -3.02 2.96 -6.70
CA LEU A 75 -3.41 2.35 -7.97
C LEU A 75 -3.60 0.84 -7.86
N ARG A 76 -2.77 0.15 -7.06
CA ARG A 76 -2.86 -1.31 -6.90
C ARG A 76 -4.14 -1.73 -6.18
N PHE A 77 -4.52 -1.03 -5.11
CA PHE A 77 -5.76 -1.35 -4.38
C PHE A 77 -7.00 -1.03 -5.21
N SER A 78 -6.99 0.08 -5.95
CA SER A 78 -8.10 0.44 -6.85
C SER A 78 -8.31 -0.62 -7.94
N TYR A 79 -7.25 -1.09 -8.58
CA TYR A 79 -7.33 -2.10 -9.64
C TYR A 79 -7.89 -3.44 -9.13
N VAL A 80 -7.42 -3.93 -7.98
CA VAL A 80 -7.92 -5.18 -7.37
C VAL A 80 -9.40 -5.07 -7.01
N ALA A 81 -9.82 -3.95 -6.42
CA ALA A 81 -11.22 -3.72 -6.08
C ALA A 81 -12.14 -3.70 -7.32
N VAL A 82 -11.70 -3.04 -8.41
CA VAL A 82 -12.45 -3.00 -9.68
C VAL A 82 -12.57 -4.39 -10.29
N LEU A 83 -11.48 -5.16 -10.35
CA LEU A 83 -11.52 -6.53 -10.87
C LEU A 83 -12.46 -7.43 -10.05
N MET A 84 -12.42 -7.33 -8.72
CA MET A 84 -13.31 -8.09 -7.84
C MET A 84 -14.78 -7.73 -8.09
N ALA A 85 -15.11 -6.45 -8.25
CA ALA A 85 -16.47 -6.02 -8.57
C ALA A 85 -16.94 -6.59 -9.92
N LEU A 86 -16.08 -6.56 -10.95
CA LEU A 86 -16.42 -7.09 -12.28
C LEU A 86 -16.65 -8.60 -12.31
N ILE A 87 -16.08 -9.36 -11.37
CA ILE A 87 -16.28 -10.82 -11.29
C ILE A 87 -17.46 -11.17 -10.38
N LEU A 88 -17.57 -10.52 -9.21
CA LEU A 88 -18.57 -10.84 -8.20
C LEU A 88 -19.98 -10.35 -8.57
N LEU A 89 -20.12 -9.18 -9.21
CA LEU A 89 -21.42 -8.66 -9.62
C LEU A 89 -22.13 -9.55 -10.65
N PRO A 90 -21.53 -9.91 -11.81
CA PRO A 90 -22.21 -10.75 -12.78
C PRO A 90 -22.43 -12.17 -12.25
N SER A 91 -21.50 -12.73 -11.48
CA SER A 91 -21.71 -14.05 -10.87
C SER A 91 -22.88 -14.04 -9.88
N ALA A 92 -23.01 -13.02 -9.04
CA ALA A 92 -24.16 -12.85 -8.15
C ALA A 92 -25.47 -12.71 -8.93
N VAL A 93 -25.49 -11.90 -10.00
CA VAL A 93 -26.67 -11.71 -10.87
C VAL A 93 -27.07 -13.03 -11.54
N ILE A 94 -26.12 -13.77 -12.11
CA ILE A 94 -26.38 -15.08 -12.74
C ILE A 94 -26.96 -16.04 -11.71
N THR A 95 -26.37 -16.12 -10.52
CA THR A 95 -26.84 -17.00 -9.44
C THR A 95 -28.27 -16.64 -9.02
N LEU A 96 -28.59 -15.35 -8.85
CA LEU A 96 -29.94 -14.87 -8.54
C LEU A 96 -30.97 -15.20 -9.63
N VAL A 97 -30.59 -15.03 -10.91
CA VAL A 97 -31.48 -15.36 -12.04
C VAL A 97 -31.76 -16.87 -12.07
N LEU A 98 -30.73 -17.70 -11.90
CA LEU A 98 -30.89 -19.16 -11.85
C LEU A 98 -31.76 -19.59 -10.66
N LEU A 99 -31.53 -19.03 -9.47
CA LEU A 99 -32.35 -19.29 -8.28
C LEU A 99 -33.81 -18.85 -8.50
N GLY A 100 -34.03 -17.67 -9.10
CA GLY A 100 -35.37 -17.19 -9.44
C GLY A 100 -36.09 -18.14 -10.40
N ARG A 101 -35.41 -18.63 -11.45
CA ARG A 101 -35.96 -19.62 -12.38
C ARG A 101 -36.33 -20.93 -11.67
N MET A 102 -35.45 -21.42 -10.79
CA MET A 102 -35.70 -22.64 -10.03
C MET A 102 -36.85 -22.49 -9.01
N CYS A 103 -36.93 -21.36 -8.31
CA CYS A 103 -38.00 -21.08 -7.34
C CYS A 103 -39.35 -20.74 -7.99
N CYS A 104 -39.36 -20.18 -9.20
CA CYS A 104 -40.59 -19.95 -9.96
C CYS A 104 -41.15 -21.26 -10.51
N CYS A 105 -40.31 -22.16 -11.05
CA CYS A 105 -40.77 -23.46 -11.54
C CYS A 105 -41.26 -24.40 -10.43
N GLN A 106 -40.82 -24.23 -9.18
CA GLN A 106 -41.36 -24.99 -8.04
C GLN A 106 -42.76 -24.54 -7.58
N ARG A 107 -43.18 -23.31 -7.91
CA ARG A 107 -44.51 -22.81 -7.53
C ARG A 107 -45.65 -23.38 -8.37
N ASP A 108 -45.37 -23.95 -9.54
CA ASP A 108 -46.41 -24.56 -10.38
C ASP A 108 -46.77 -26.01 -9.95
N THR A 109 -46.02 -26.62 -9.02
CA THR A 109 -46.23 -28.04 -8.64
C THR A 109 -46.66 -28.25 -7.19
N THR A 110 -47.26 -27.26 -6.51
CA THR A 110 -47.86 -27.48 -5.18
C THR A 110 -49.19 -26.72 -4.96
N LEU A 111 -50.29 -27.40 -5.35
CA LEU A 111 -51.70 -27.32 -4.91
C LEU A 111 -52.53 -26.06 -5.28
N PRO A 112 -53.70 -26.28 -5.91
CA PRO A 112 -54.89 -26.52 -5.08
C PRO A 112 -55.89 -27.51 -5.68
N GLN A 113 -56.32 -28.52 -4.91
CA GLN A 113 -57.74 -28.80 -4.66
C GLN A 113 -57.82 -30.04 -3.76
N GLY A 114 -58.46 -29.89 -2.59
CA GLY A 114 -58.94 -31.04 -1.83
C GLY A 114 -59.93 -31.82 -2.68
N TYR A 115 -59.61 -33.07 -3.01
CA TYR A 115 -60.53 -34.01 -3.63
C TYR A 115 -61.11 -34.87 -2.52
N HIS A 116 -62.37 -34.62 -2.18
CA HIS A 116 -63.16 -35.44 -1.27
C HIS A 116 -63.70 -36.63 -2.08
N SER A 117 -63.34 -37.86 -1.73
CA SER A 117 -63.92 -39.06 -2.36
C SER A 117 -65.29 -39.37 -1.75
N PRO A 118 -66.35 -39.60 -2.54
CA PRO A 118 -67.53 -40.30 -2.06
C PRO A 118 -67.29 -41.81 -2.18
N ILE A 119 -67.25 -42.49 -1.03
CA ILE A 119 -67.42 -43.94 -0.98
C ILE A 119 -68.93 -44.17 -1.04
N GLU A 120 -69.43 -44.71 -2.15
CA GLU A 120 -70.77 -45.31 -2.16
C GLU A 120 -70.70 -46.67 -1.46
N VAL A 121 -71.56 -46.83 -0.45
CA VAL A 121 -71.80 -48.11 0.23
C VAL A 121 -72.89 -48.83 -0.55
N ILE A 122 -72.60 -50.02 -1.07
CA ILE A 122 -73.61 -50.90 -1.65
C ILE A 122 -74.13 -51.77 -0.49
N GLU A 123 -75.32 -51.44 0.02
CA GLU A 123 -76.12 -52.34 0.86
C GLU A 123 -76.64 -53.50 -0.01
N GLY A 124 -76.36 -54.73 0.40
CA GLY A 124 -76.90 -55.97 -0.15
C GLY A 124 -77.04 -56.99 0.96
#